data_AF-W1Q216-F1
#
_entry.id   AF-W1Q216-F1
#
_cell.length_a   1.000
_cell.length_b   1.000
_cell.length_c   1.000
_cell.angle_alpha   90.00
_cell.angle_beta   90.00
_cell.angle_gamma   90.00
#
_symmetry.space_group_name_H-M   'P 1'
#
loop_
_entity.id
_entity.type
_entity.pdbx_description
1 polymer ?
#
loop_
_entity_poly.entity_id
_entity_poly.type
_entity_poly.pdbx_seq_one_letter_code
_entity_poly.pdbx_strand_id
1 'polypeptide(L)' 'MSHKIRVLIRLLVALVCVGFIIHLQTTVSRENLLGMLLALAGLLAVLFDYNYEFNHPKRD' A
#
# COMPACT_ATOMS: atom_id res chain seq x y z
N MET A 1 17.42 1.03 -8.43
CA MET A 1 16.06 1.06 -9.01
C MET A 1 15.67 2.52 -9.24
N SER A 2 15.36 2.91 -10.48
CA SER A 2 15.06 4.32 -10.82
C SER A 2 13.88 4.85 -9.99
N HIS A 3 13.96 6.10 -9.52
CA HIS A 3 12.91 6.75 -8.72
C HIS A 3 11.51 6.59 -9.35
N LYS A 4 11.43 6.69 -10.68
CA LYS A 4 10.20 6.50 -11.45
C LYS A 4 9.57 5.11 -11.26
N ILE A 5 10.40 4.06 -11.25
CA ILE A 5 9.95 2.67 -11.11
C ILE A 5 9.46 2.44 -9.67
N ARG A 6 10.12 3.02 -8.66
CA ARG A 6 9.69 2.90 -7.26
C ARG A 6 8.33 3.57 -7.02
N VAL A 7 8.12 4.75 -7.59
CA VAL A 7 6.83 5.45 -7.53
C VAL A 7 5.73 4.63 -8.21
N LEU A 8 6.00 4.06 -9.39
CA LEU A 8 5.04 3.18 -10.09
C LEU A 8 4.62 1.97 -9.26
N ILE A 9 5.57 1.32 -8.57
CA ILE A 9 5.27 0.18 -7.70
C ILE A 9 4.41 0.61 -6.52
N ARG A 10 4.75 1.72 -5.85
CA ARG A 10 3.94 2.25 -4.73
C ARG A 10 2.50 2.53 -5.17
N LEU A 11 2.33 3.09 -6.37
CA LEU A 11 1.02 3.43 -6.92
C LEU A 11 0.21 2.17 -7.29
N LEU A 12 0.85 1.15 -7.87
CA LEU A 12 0.23 -0.15 -8.13
C LEU A 12 -0.23 -0.83 -6.84
N VAL A 13 0.63 -0.88 -5.81
CA VAL A 13 0.29 -1.49 -4.52
C VAL A 13 -0.89 -0.75 -3.86
N ALA A 14 -0.90 0.58 -3.91
CA ALA A 14 -2.01 1.38 -3.39
C ALA A 14 -3.33 1.07 -4.13
N LEU A 15 -3.32 1.01 -5.46
CA LEU A 15 -4.51 0.68 -6.26
C LEU A 15 -5.03 -0.72 -5.96
N VAL A 16 -4.13 -1.71 -5.85
CA VAL A 16 -4.51 -3.09 -5.50
C VAL A 16 -5.14 -3.15 -4.12
N CYS A 17 -4.54 -2.50 -3.12
CA CYS A 17 -5.07 -2.49 -1.75
C CYS A 17 -6.45 -1.81 -1.68
N VAL A 18 -6.63 -0.66 -2.35
CA VAL A 18 -7.93 0.02 -2.41
C VAL A 18 -8.98 -0.83 -3.13
N GLY A 19 -8.62 -1.45 -4.26
CA GLY A 19 -9.51 -2.37 -4.97
C GLY A 19 -9.94 -3.56 -4.12
N PHE A 20 -9.01 -4.12 -3.34
CA PHE A 20 -9.28 -5.21 -2.42
C PHE A 20 -10.23 -4.79 -1.29
N ILE A 21 -10.00 -3.61 -0.70
CA ILE A 21 -10.87 -3.04 0.34
C ILE A 21 -12.29 -2.84 -0.19
N ILE A 22 -12.45 -2.23 -1.37
CA ILE A 22 -13.76 -1.99 -1.99
C ILE A 22 -14.47 -3.32 -2.31
N HIS A 23 -13.74 -4.31 -2.83
CA HIS A 23 -14.28 -5.63 -3.14
C HIS A 23 -14.79 -6.33 -1.88
N LEU A 24 -13.98 -6.36 -0.83
CA LEU A 24 -14.28 -7.03 0.43
C LEU A 24 -15.31 -6.28 1.29
N GLN A 25 -15.49 -4.97 1.11
CA GLN A 25 -16.46 -4.15 1.85
C GLN A 25 -17.90 -4.64 1.68
N THR A 26 -18.22 -5.29 0.56
CA THR A 26 -19.59 -5.77 0.26
C THR A 26 -19.98 -7.05 0.99
N THR A 27 -19.02 -7.73 1.62
CA THR A 27 -19.26 -9.03 2.26
C THR A 27 -18.72 -9.03 3.69
N VAL A 28 -19.62 -9.15 4.67
CA VAL A 28 -19.26 -9.16 6.09
C VAL A 28 -18.90 -10.58 6.51
N SER A 29 -17.63 -10.96 6.32
CA SER A 29 -17.06 -12.21 6.83
C SER A 29 -15.77 -11.95 7.59
N ARG A 30 -15.41 -12.84 8.53
CA ARG A 30 -14.15 -12.73 9.31
C ARG A 30 -12.92 -12.78 8.40
N GLU A 31 -13.01 -13.52 7.29
CA GLU A 31 -11.96 -13.64 6.27
C GLU A 31 -11.81 -12.33 5.50
N ASN A 32 -12.92 -11.65 5.19
CA ASN A 32 -12.90 -10.37 4.51
C ASN A 32 -12.36 -9.25 5.39
N LEU A 33 -12.66 -9.30 6.70
CA LEU A 33 -12.06 -8.37 7.66
C LEU A 33 -10.54 -8.52 7.71
N LEU A 34 -10.03 -9.77 7.74
CA LEU A 34 -8.59 -10.05 7.65
C LEU A 34 -7.99 -9.52 6.33
N GLY A 35 -8.68 -9.72 5.21
CA GLY A 35 -8.25 -9.20 3.90
C GLY A 35 -8.17 -7.67 3.87
N MET A 36 -9.15 -6.97 4.44
CA MET A 36 -9.13 -5.50 4.57
C MET A 36 -7.98 -5.02 5.47
N LEU A 37 -7.71 -5.71 6.58
CA LEU A 37 -6.60 -5.38 7.48
C LEU A 37 -5.24 -5.58 6.81
N LEU A 38 -5.07 -6.64 6.03
CA LEU A 38 -3.84 -6.87 5.24
C LEU A 38 -3.65 -5.81 4.16
N ALA A 39 -4.72 -5.43 3.45
CA ALA A 39 -4.68 -4.36 2.46
C ALA A 39 -4.32 -3.01 3.10
N LEU A 40 -4.87 -2.73 4.28
CA LEU A 40 -4.53 -1.52 5.05
C LEU A 40 -3.07 -1.52 5.50
N ALA A 41 -2.56 -2.66 5.97
CA ALA A 41 -1.14 -2.81 6.33
C ALA A 41 -0.23 -2.58 5.13
N GLY A 42 -0.61 -3.06 3.93
CA GLY A 42 0.10 -2.79 2.68
C GLY A 42 0.14 -1.30 2.32
N LEU A 43 -0.98 -0.59 2.46
CA LEU A 43 -1.05 0.87 2.29
C LEU A 43 -0.14 1.62 3.27
N LEU A 44 -0.17 1.23 4.55
CA LEU A 44 0.68 1.82 5.58
C LEU A 44 2.17 1.57 5.32
N ALA A 45 2.54 0.38 4.84
CA ALA A 45 3.92 0.06 4.48
C ALA A 45 4.41 0.93 3.31
N VAL A 46 3.58 1.14 2.29
CA VAL A 46 3.90 2.05 1.17
C VAL A 46 4.08 3.49 1.65
N LEU A 47 3.18 3.95 2.53
CA LEU A 47 3.24 5.30 3.09
C LEU A 47 4.48 5.49 3.97
N PHE A 48 4.81 4.48 4.77
CA PHE A 48 6.01 4.46 5.61
C PHE A 48 7.27 4.52 4.75
N ASP A 49 7.38 3.68 3.71
CA ASP A 49 8.53 3.65 2.80
C ASP A 49 8.70 4.99 2.06
N TYR A 50 7.59 5.62 1.64
CA TYR A 50 7.62 6.97 1.07
C TYR A 50 8.11 8.02 2.08
N ASN A 51 7.54 8.00 3.29
CA ASN A 51 7.87 8.98 4.32
C ASN A 51 9.31 8.81 4.83
N TYR A 52 9.80 7.58 4.92
CA TYR A 52 11.18 7.27 5.28
C TYR A 52 12.15 7.81 4.24
N GLU A 53 11.89 7.59 2.95
CA GLU A 53 12.74 8.12 1.87
C GLU A 53 12.72 9.65 1.81
N PHE A 54 11.57 10.27 2.08
CA PHE A 54 11.45 11.73 2.13
C PHE A 54 12.25 12.35 3.30
N ASN A 55 12.16 11.76 4.49
CA ASN A 55 12.83 12.29 5.70
C ASN A 55 14.30 11.86 5.81
N HIS A 56 14.69 10.78 5.14
CA HIS A 56 16.07 10.30 5.08
C HIS A 56 16.51 10.16 3.63
N PRO A 57 16.67 11.31 2.92
CA PRO A 57 17.14 11.29 1.55
C PRO A 57 18.52 10.62 1.53
N LYS A 58 18.64 9.53 0.76
CA LYS A 58 19.95 8.91 0.51
C LYS A 58 20.83 9.99 -0.11
N ARG A 59 21.96 10.31 0.54
CA ARG A 59 23.01 11.11 -0.09
C ARG A 59 23.51 10.33 -1.29
N ASP A 60 23.23 10.85 -2.48
CA ASP A 60 23.83 10.45 -3.75
C ASP A 60 25.36 10.44 -3.66
#